data_AF-A0A425D6D0-F1
#
_entry.id   AF-A0A425D6D0-F1
#
_cell.length_a   1.000
_cell.length_b   1.000
_cell.length_c   1.000
_cell.angle_alpha   90.00
_cell.angle_beta   90.00
_cell.angle_gamma   90.00
#
_symmetry.space_group_name_H-M   'P 1'
#
loop_
_entity.id
_entity.type
_entity.pdbx_description
1 polymer ?
#
loop_
_entity_poly.entity_id
_entity_poly.type
_entity_poly.pdbx_seq_one_letter_code
_entity_poly.pdbx_strand_id
1 'polypeptide(L)'
;MKLLVPLFTLGTFLVESTHAASICNALTPNSWTQAASSNPKLQGALNELSKNAVATWYTDRGGDAISDLLQKCSGSQVPSIVIYGLPNKDCADGFSSSGNNKDAAMYKTWVQSLVSRVGSREVVYVLEPDAIGLLSKDYCAKENNYLDNLKVALGLISSGNPNAKVYVDVASWANVAEATKVLNDLKTAGRLDGVTINTSNYKTNAQLMSFCSTISGATGGLHCVFDTSRNYRGSVGDEWCNSRSAGIGAPPGTDTGHPLVDYNLWLKVPGESDGTCSGRTADAQEGPSAGAFFPDGFASLWDNSWFVDVKGLPKINGGGSWTGPSPSSATPKPVTTETSKPVVTLAPTTSTPPRTEPPETNAPVATTTPPSTPSATTSNEPPTTSTAVPTLSSTTENPTTTPAATYAATTEAAPSVVPVSTSTAEPESTAQEKESVNESAVLDPTSSTPAPTNPAVQSRVATSTDKPNEVISVQSSVETTNITTGMIVLIAGVAAAAVVATVLAVMVIRKRNAQEKHNDRLDSQGGVVALGVTHGLETERCMQML
;
A
#
# COMPACT_ATOMS: atom_id res chain seq x y z
N MET A 1 -49.55 -20.48 -55.37
CA MET A 1 -48.80 -20.66 -54.10
C MET A 1 -47.60 -19.74 -54.14
N LYS A 2 -47.51 -18.75 -53.25
CA LYS A 2 -46.32 -17.89 -53.05
C LYS A 2 -46.09 -17.81 -51.54
N LEU A 3 -44.87 -18.13 -51.09
CA LEU A 3 -44.50 -18.12 -49.68
C LEU A 3 -43.91 -16.75 -49.33
N LEU A 4 -44.42 -16.13 -48.27
CA LEU A 4 -43.82 -14.93 -47.67
C LEU A 4 -43.01 -15.39 -46.45
N VAL A 5 -41.72 -15.07 -46.44
CA VAL A 5 -40.81 -15.33 -45.31
C VAL A 5 -40.56 -13.99 -44.60
N PRO A 6 -40.82 -13.86 -43.29
CA PRO A 6 -40.54 -12.64 -42.57
C PRO A 6 -39.03 -12.47 -42.35
N LEU A 7 -38.51 -11.28 -42.66
CA LEU A 7 -37.10 -10.95 -42.47
C LEU A 7 -36.84 -10.52 -41.01
N PHE A 8 -36.24 -11.42 -40.22
CA PHE A 8 -35.80 -11.07 -38.86
C PHE A 8 -34.49 -10.27 -38.92
N THR A 9 -34.55 -8.98 -38.58
CA THR A 9 -33.37 -8.16 -38.31
C THR A 9 -32.75 -8.56 -36.98
N LEU A 10 -31.59 -9.22 -37.03
CA LEU A 10 -30.76 -9.45 -35.85
C LEU A 10 -30.17 -8.12 -35.38
N GLY A 11 -30.68 -7.60 -34.25
CA GLY A 11 -30.06 -6.49 -33.56
C GLY A 11 -28.75 -6.93 -32.92
N THR A 12 -27.62 -6.55 -33.49
CA THR A 12 -26.31 -6.73 -32.87
C THR A 12 -26.21 -5.82 -31.64
N PHE A 13 -26.49 -6.38 -30.46
CA PHE A 13 -26.06 -5.79 -29.21
C PHE A 13 -24.53 -5.74 -29.19
N LEU A 14 -23.98 -4.53 -29.34
CA LEU A 14 -22.59 -4.27 -28.99
C LEU A 14 -22.48 -4.43 -27.47
N VAL A 15 -22.00 -5.59 -27.03
CA VAL A 15 -21.45 -5.73 -25.68
C VAL A 15 -20.15 -4.93 -25.69
N GLU A 16 -20.24 -3.67 -25.29
CA GLU A 16 -19.06 -2.86 -25.00
C GLU A 16 -18.26 -3.61 -23.93
N SER A 17 -17.11 -4.13 -24.33
CA SER A 17 -16.17 -4.73 -23.39
C SER A 17 -15.65 -3.62 -22.50
N THR A 18 -16.26 -3.48 -21.32
CA THR A 18 -15.74 -2.66 -20.22
C THR A 18 -14.39 -3.25 -19.84
N HIS A 19 -13.32 -2.77 -20.49
CA HIS A 19 -11.95 -3.12 -20.16
C HIS A 19 -11.76 -2.83 -18.67
N ALA A 20 -11.50 -3.87 -17.88
CA ALA A 20 -11.29 -3.77 -16.45
C ALA A 20 -10.27 -2.67 -16.16
N ALA A 21 -10.68 -1.68 -15.37
CA ALA A 21 -9.98 -0.42 -15.22
C ALA A 21 -8.58 -0.67 -14.64
N SER A 22 -7.53 -0.37 -15.43
CA SER A 22 -6.17 -0.76 -15.09
C SER A 22 -5.59 0.15 -14.01
N ILE A 23 -4.89 -0.45 -13.04
CA ILE A 23 -4.18 0.32 -12.02
C ILE A 23 -3.11 1.18 -12.70
N CYS A 24 -3.06 2.45 -12.31
CA CYS A 24 -2.42 3.47 -13.11
C CYS A 24 -0.89 3.50 -12.98
N ASN A 25 -0.21 2.96 -13.99
CA ASN A 25 1.24 3.08 -14.14
C ASN A 25 1.65 4.40 -14.81
N ALA A 26 1.38 5.53 -14.14
CA ALA A 26 1.69 6.86 -14.66
C ALA A 26 3.00 7.46 -14.10
N LEU A 27 3.50 6.93 -12.98
CA LEU A 27 4.71 7.39 -12.28
C LEU A 27 5.65 6.21 -12.02
N THR A 28 6.82 6.21 -12.66
CA THR A 28 7.90 5.28 -12.36
C THR A 28 8.63 5.74 -11.07
N PRO A 29 8.94 4.85 -10.12
CA PRO A 29 9.79 5.17 -8.97
C PRO A 29 11.12 5.82 -9.36
N ASN A 30 11.48 6.90 -8.65
CA ASN A 30 12.76 7.60 -8.86
C ASN A 30 13.97 6.69 -8.58
N SER A 31 13.85 5.81 -7.59
CA SER A 31 14.81 4.76 -7.23
C SER A 31 15.11 3.83 -8.41
N TRP A 32 14.09 3.32 -9.10
CA TRP A 32 14.25 2.52 -10.32
C TRP A 32 14.92 3.29 -11.45
N THR A 33 14.52 4.56 -11.66
CA THR A 33 15.07 5.41 -12.73
C THR A 33 16.57 5.67 -12.52
N GLN A 34 16.98 5.96 -11.27
CA GLN A 34 18.38 6.12 -10.88
C GLN A 34 19.15 4.80 -10.98
N ALA A 35 18.56 3.69 -10.52
CA ALA A 35 19.17 2.36 -10.55
C ALA A 35 19.41 1.87 -11.99
N ALA A 36 18.44 2.00 -12.89
CA ALA A 36 18.56 1.59 -14.28
C ALA A 36 19.63 2.38 -15.03
N SER A 37 19.84 3.64 -14.65
CA SER A 37 20.87 4.53 -15.22
C SER A 37 22.28 4.24 -14.69
N SER A 38 22.40 3.65 -13.48
CA SER A 38 23.68 3.41 -12.80
C SER A 38 24.12 1.94 -12.79
N ASN A 39 23.20 1.01 -13.00
CA ASN A 39 23.45 -0.44 -12.92
C ASN A 39 22.96 -1.16 -14.19
N PRO A 40 23.75 -1.20 -15.28
CA PRO A 40 23.33 -1.80 -16.56
C PRO A 40 22.87 -3.26 -16.46
N LYS A 41 23.44 -4.05 -15.53
CA LYS A 41 23.02 -5.44 -15.23
C LYS A 41 21.55 -5.55 -14.80
N LEU A 42 21.00 -4.51 -14.16
CA LEU A 42 19.63 -4.48 -13.66
C LEU A 42 18.64 -3.86 -14.67
N GLN A 43 19.14 -3.22 -15.73
CA GLN A 43 18.33 -2.39 -16.63
C GLN A 43 17.18 -3.17 -17.30
N GLY A 44 17.42 -4.44 -17.70
CA GLY A 44 16.38 -5.28 -18.29
C GLY A 44 15.21 -5.54 -17.34
N ALA A 45 15.50 -5.92 -16.09
CA ALA A 45 14.51 -6.15 -15.05
C ALA A 45 13.77 -4.86 -14.65
N LEU A 46 14.48 -3.75 -14.49
CA LEU A 46 13.88 -2.46 -14.15
C LEU A 46 13.00 -1.92 -15.29
N ASN A 47 13.38 -2.14 -16.55
CA ASN A 47 12.54 -1.84 -17.71
C ASN A 47 11.27 -2.70 -17.76
N GLU A 48 11.32 -3.96 -17.31
CA GLU A 48 10.13 -4.82 -17.21
C GLU A 48 9.20 -4.36 -16.07
N LEU A 49 9.76 -4.12 -14.89
CA LEU A 49 8.99 -3.67 -13.73
C LEU A 49 8.30 -2.31 -13.99
N SER A 50 8.99 -1.39 -14.68
CA SER A 50 8.46 -0.07 -15.06
C SER A 50 7.24 -0.11 -16.02
N LYS A 51 6.82 -1.29 -16.50
CA LYS A 51 5.54 -1.50 -17.21
C LYS A 51 4.34 -1.66 -16.25
N ASN A 52 4.61 -1.91 -14.97
CA ASN A 52 3.63 -2.20 -13.93
C ASN A 52 3.56 -1.04 -12.94
N ALA A 53 2.37 -0.79 -12.38
CA ALA A 53 2.17 0.32 -11.46
C ALA A 53 2.89 0.12 -10.11
N VAL A 54 3.14 1.21 -9.40
CA VAL A 54 3.40 1.22 -7.96
C VAL A 54 2.48 2.29 -7.35
N ALA A 55 1.87 1.99 -6.20
CA ALA A 55 0.97 2.95 -5.56
C ALA A 55 1.72 4.21 -5.13
N THR A 56 1.11 5.37 -5.37
CA THR A 56 1.75 6.66 -5.04
C THR A 56 1.49 7.00 -3.58
N TRP A 57 2.56 7.19 -2.81
CA TRP A 57 2.46 7.55 -1.40
C TRP A 57 2.17 9.04 -1.25
N TYR A 58 1.00 9.37 -0.72
CA TYR A 58 0.71 10.68 -0.17
C TYR A 58 1.14 10.66 1.30
N THR A 59 2.24 11.35 1.62
CA THR A 59 2.79 11.40 2.98
C THR A 59 3.01 12.82 3.47
N ASP A 60 2.86 13.02 4.77
CA ASP A 60 3.07 14.32 5.43
C ASP A 60 4.56 14.62 5.69
N ARG A 61 5.48 13.70 5.36
CA ARG A 61 6.94 13.92 5.47
C ARG A 61 7.53 14.84 4.40
N GLY A 62 6.75 15.20 3.39
CA GLY A 62 7.17 16.04 2.27
C GLY A 62 7.32 15.27 0.96
N GLY A 63 7.34 16.02 -0.13
CA GLY A 63 7.05 15.49 -1.47
C GLY A 63 5.54 15.31 -1.68
N ASP A 64 5.06 15.67 -2.87
CA ASP A 64 3.66 15.47 -3.26
C ASP A 64 3.60 15.20 -4.76
N ALA A 65 3.44 13.92 -5.12
CA ALA A 65 3.32 13.47 -6.50
C ALA A 65 1.86 13.38 -6.98
N ILE A 66 0.87 13.71 -6.15
CA ILE A 66 -0.54 13.42 -6.45
C ILE A 66 -1.08 14.29 -7.60
N SER A 67 -0.63 15.54 -7.74
CA SER A 67 -1.02 16.36 -8.90
C SER A 67 -0.45 15.82 -10.21
N ASP A 68 0.81 15.35 -10.18
CA ASP A 68 1.50 14.78 -11.34
C ASP A 68 0.91 13.40 -11.73
N LEU A 69 0.59 12.58 -10.72
CA LEU A 69 -0.19 11.35 -10.87
C LEU A 69 -1.53 11.64 -11.57
N LEU A 70 -2.35 12.54 -11.02
CA LEU A 70 -3.67 12.83 -11.55
C LEU A 70 -3.64 13.43 -12.96
N GLN A 71 -2.59 14.18 -13.30
CA GLN A 71 -2.38 14.76 -14.63
C GLN A 71 -1.93 13.72 -15.66
N LYS A 72 -0.98 12.84 -15.32
CA LYS A 72 -0.45 11.81 -16.24
C LYS A 72 -1.36 10.59 -16.36
N CYS A 73 -2.06 10.25 -15.29
CA CYS A 73 -3.00 9.14 -15.24
C CYS A 73 -4.25 9.46 -16.06
N SER A 74 -4.45 8.81 -17.21
CA SER A 74 -5.42 9.23 -18.23
C SER A 74 -6.43 8.14 -18.60
N GLY A 75 -7.50 8.52 -19.30
CA GLY A 75 -8.57 7.60 -19.68
C GLY A 75 -9.21 6.90 -18.47
N SER A 76 -9.48 5.60 -18.60
CA SER A 76 -10.04 4.72 -17.57
C SER A 76 -8.99 4.10 -16.63
N GLN A 77 -7.82 4.72 -16.47
CA GLN A 77 -6.83 4.26 -15.50
C GLN A 77 -7.16 4.73 -14.08
N VAL A 78 -7.08 3.81 -13.12
CA VAL A 78 -7.40 4.04 -11.71
C VAL A 78 -6.12 4.30 -10.91
N PRO A 79 -5.88 5.51 -10.40
CA PRO A 79 -4.75 5.76 -9.50
C PRO A 79 -4.91 4.94 -8.20
N SER A 80 -3.81 4.33 -7.76
CA SER A 80 -3.70 3.78 -6.40
C SER A 80 -2.84 4.71 -5.54
N ILE A 81 -3.37 5.11 -4.39
CA ILE A 81 -2.78 6.11 -3.50
C ILE A 81 -2.70 5.53 -2.09
N VAL A 82 -1.49 5.51 -1.51
CA VAL A 82 -1.30 5.20 -0.08
C VAL A 82 -1.39 6.51 0.70
N ILE A 83 -2.36 6.62 1.60
CA ILE A 83 -2.48 7.75 2.53
C ILE A 83 -1.68 7.38 3.77
N TYR A 84 -0.60 8.12 4.06
CA TYR A 84 0.29 7.83 5.18
C TYR A 84 0.81 9.10 5.85
N GLY A 85 -0.03 9.67 6.71
CA GLY A 85 0.18 10.96 7.36
C GLY A 85 -0.47 11.08 8.73
N LEU A 86 -0.85 9.98 9.40
CA LEU A 86 -1.32 10.01 10.79
C LEU A 86 -0.36 10.81 11.71
N PRO A 87 -0.88 11.62 12.65
CA PRO A 87 -0.09 12.19 13.73
C PRO A 87 0.46 11.06 14.61
N ASN A 88 1.74 11.15 14.97
CA ASN A 88 2.43 10.12 15.76
C ASN A 88 2.25 8.70 15.19
N LYS A 89 2.19 8.56 13.86
CA LYS A 89 2.25 7.27 13.14
C LYS A 89 3.53 6.51 13.48
N ASP A 90 3.49 5.19 13.38
CA ASP A 90 4.59 4.31 13.81
C ASP A 90 5.04 4.62 15.26
N CYS A 91 4.08 4.52 16.18
CA CYS A 91 4.31 4.78 17.61
C CYS A 91 4.99 3.62 18.36
N ALA A 92 5.24 2.49 17.71
CA ALA A 92 5.83 1.29 18.32
C ALA A 92 7.32 1.13 17.95
N ASP A 93 7.66 1.08 16.66
CA ASP A 93 9.04 0.84 16.19
C ASP A 93 9.78 2.16 15.87
N GLY A 94 9.06 3.21 15.48
CA GLY A 94 9.54 4.60 15.42
C GLY A 94 10.41 4.96 14.20
N PHE A 95 10.82 4.00 13.37
CA PHE A 95 11.56 4.20 12.11
C PHE A 95 10.90 5.22 11.16
N SER A 96 9.59 5.38 11.29
CA SER A 96 8.68 6.17 10.48
C SER A 96 7.88 7.21 11.30
N SER A 97 8.33 7.55 12.51
CA SER A 97 7.63 8.49 13.41
C SER A 97 7.52 9.94 12.92
N SER A 98 8.35 10.35 11.95
CA SER A 98 8.39 11.73 11.44
C SER A 98 7.22 12.10 10.51
N GLY A 99 6.95 13.40 10.41
CA GLY A 99 5.85 13.97 9.61
C GLY A 99 5.48 15.40 9.99
N ASN A 100 4.77 16.11 9.12
CA ASN A 100 4.28 17.47 9.37
C ASN A 100 2.93 17.53 10.12
N ASN A 101 2.09 16.48 10.07
CA ASN A 101 0.81 16.48 10.79
C ASN A 101 1.06 16.25 12.29
N LYS A 102 0.89 17.28 13.11
CA LYS A 102 1.14 17.23 14.57
C LYS A 102 -0.09 16.90 15.39
N ASP A 103 -1.28 17.06 14.81
CA ASP A 103 -2.56 16.82 15.47
C ASP A 103 -3.65 16.41 14.46
N ALA A 104 -4.83 16.04 14.99
CA ALA A 104 -5.99 15.61 14.22
C ALA A 104 -6.58 16.69 13.30
N ALA A 105 -6.42 17.99 13.61
CA ALA A 105 -6.90 19.08 12.76
C ALA A 105 -5.98 19.31 11.57
N MET A 106 -4.65 19.20 11.75
CA MET A 106 -3.68 19.16 10.65
C MET A 106 -3.94 17.98 9.73
N TYR A 107 -4.04 16.77 10.29
CA TYR A 107 -4.31 15.54 9.53
C TYR A 107 -5.63 15.62 8.76
N LYS A 108 -6.73 16.06 9.40
CA LYS A 108 -8.02 16.30 8.74
C LYS A 108 -7.90 17.26 7.55
N THR A 109 -7.17 18.37 7.72
CA THR A 109 -6.99 19.38 6.67
C THR A 109 -6.16 18.84 5.50
N TRP A 110 -5.14 18.03 5.81
CA TRP A 110 -4.27 17.37 4.84
C TRP A 110 -5.03 16.29 4.03
N VAL A 111 -5.81 15.41 4.68
CA VAL A 111 -6.69 14.44 3.98
C VAL A 111 -7.76 15.17 3.15
N GLN A 112 -8.35 16.24 3.67
CA GLN A 112 -9.32 17.05 2.91
C GLN A 112 -8.71 17.62 1.61
N SER A 113 -7.44 18.03 1.63
CA SER A 113 -6.71 18.50 0.45
C SER A 113 -6.59 17.41 -0.63
N LEU A 114 -6.21 16.18 -0.24
CA LEU A 114 -6.19 15.03 -1.14
C LEU A 114 -7.55 14.76 -1.77
N VAL A 115 -8.60 14.63 -0.96
CA VAL A 115 -9.95 14.32 -1.43
C VAL A 115 -10.45 15.39 -2.40
N SER A 116 -10.25 16.67 -2.08
CA SER A 116 -10.63 17.78 -2.97
C SER A 116 -9.85 17.82 -4.29
N ARG A 117 -8.61 17.32 -4.33
CA ARG A 117 -7.78 17.26 -5.55
C ARG A 117 -8.15 16.09 -6.45
N VAL A 118 -8.51 14.94 -5.88
CA VAL A 118 -8.98 13.77 -6.64
C VAL A 118 -10.43 13.95 -7.11
N GLY A 119 -11.24 14.70 -6.35
CA GLY A 119 -12.64 14.98 -6.69
C GLY A 119 -13.46 13.69 -6.77
N SER A 120 -14.32 13.57 -7.78
CA SER A 120 -15.13 12.37 -8.04
C SER A 120 -14.45 11.33 -8.94
N ARG A 121 -13.12 11.40 -9.15
CA ARG A 121 -12.39 10.40 -9.95
C ARG A 121 -12.39 9.04 -9.24
N GLU A 122 -12.58 7.97 -9.99
CA GLU A 122 -12.30 6.61 -9.49
C GLU A 122 -10.84 6.49 -9.02
N VAL A 123 -10.64 5.90 -7.85
CA VAL A 123 -9.35 5.85 -7.13
C VAL A 123 -9.37 4.68 -6.15
N VAL A 124 -8.23 4.01 -5.95
CA VAL A 124 -8.04 3.06 -4.86
C VAL A 124 -7.19 3.73 -3.78
N TYR A 125 -7.76 3.93 -2.59
CA TYR A 125 -7.04 4.39 -1.41
C TYR A 125 -6.67 3.23 -0.50
N VAL A 126 -5.37 3.11 -0.22
CA VAL A 126 -4.87 2.38 0.96
C VAL A 126 -4.76 3.39 2.10
N LEU A 127 -5.52 3.17 3.19
CA LEU A 127 -5.56 4.11 4.31
C LEU A 127 -4.65 3.64 5.45
N GLU A 128 -3.61 4.42 5.71
CA GLU A 128 -2.69 4.38 6.86
C GLU A 128 -2.13 2.98 7.19
N PRO A 129 -1.04 2.56 6.52
CA PRO A 129 -0.26 1.35 6.82
C PRO A 129 -0.07 1.08 8.32
N ASP A 130 -0.26 -0.19 8.71
CA ASP A 130 -0.16 -0.73 10.08
C ASP A 130 -1.14 -0.15 11.12
N ALA A 131 -1.99 0.83 10.79
CA ALA A 131 -2.78 1.56 11.80
C ALA A 131 -3.80 0.68 12.55
N ILE A 132 -4.56 -0.18 11.86
CA ILE A 132 -5.47 -1.15 12.54
C ILE A 132 -4.66 -2.28 13.19
N GLY A 133 -3.50 -2.64 12.63
CA GLY A 133 -2.56 -3.61 13.22
C GLY A 133 -2.13 -3.17 14.62
N LEU A 134 -1.62 -1.94 14.74
CA LEU A 134 -1.25 -1.32 16.00
C LEU A 134 -2.48 -1.19 16.93
N LEU A 135 -3.63 -0.70 16.47
CA LEU A 135 -4.86 -0.65 17.28
C LEU A 135 -5.31 -2.03 17.82
N SER A 136 -4.97 -3.13 17.15
CA SER A 136 -5.34 -4.49 17.55
C SER A 136 -4.46 -5.10 18.66
N LYS A 137 -3.22 -4.59 18.86
CA LYS A 137 -2.22 -5.21 19.75
C LYS A 137 -1.51 -4.22 20.67
N ASP A 138 -1.27 -3.01 20.21
CA ASP A 138 -0.56 -1.97 20.95
C ASP A 138 -1.54 -1.01 21.65
N TYR A 139 -1.04 -0.35 22.69
CA TYR A 139 -1.73 0.71 23.40
C TYR A 139 -1.39 2.09 22.79
N CYS A 140 -0.21 2.27 22.20
CA CYS A 140 0.27 3.54 21.67
C CYS A 140 -0.67 4.12 20.59
N ALA A 141 -1.26 3.27 19.74
CA ALA A 141 -2.21 3.70 18.71
C ALA A 141 -3.57 4.15 19.26
N LYS A 142 -3.91 3.73 20.49
CA LYS A 142 -5.12 4.16 21.20
C LYS A 142 -4.86 5.50 21.90
N GLU A 143 -3.70 5.67 22.53
CA GLU A 143 -3.28 6.95 23.12
C GLU A 143 -3.12 8.05 22.06
N ASN A 144 -2.53 7.73 20.91
CA ASN A 144 -2.38 8.65 19.77
C ASN A 144 -3.66 8.77 18.92
N ASN A 145 -4.78 8.23 19.41
CA ASN A 145 -6.11 8.29 18.83
C ASN A 145 -6.17 8.01 17.31
N TYR A 146 -5.54 6.91 16.87
CA TYR A 146 -5.58 6.52 15.45
C TYR A 146 -7.02 6.26 14.97
N LEU A 147 -7.89 5.69 15.81
CA LEU A 147 -9.23 5.29 15.39
C LEU A 147 -10.13 6.49 15.04
N ASP A 148 -10.15 7.57 15.83
CA ASP A 148 -10.94 8.75 15.46
C ASP A 148 -10.36 9.44 14.22
N ASN A 149 -9.02 9.48 14.08
CA ASN A 149 -8.38 10.00 12.87
C ASN A 149 -8.75 9.16 11.63
N LEU A 150 -8.74 7.82 11.72
CA LEU A 150 -9.20 6.93 10.65
C LEU A 150 -10.68 7.16 10.31
N LYS A 151 -11.55 7.33 11.31
CA LYS A 151 -12.97 7.69 11.11
C LYS A 151 -13.13 9.03 10.40
N VAL A 152 -12.36 10.05 10.79
CA VAL A 152 -12.33 11.36 10.10
C VAL A 152 -11.91 11.20 8.65
N ALA A 153 -10.82 10.49 8.37
CA ALA A 153 -10.33 10.28 7.01
C ALA A 153 -11.35 9.51 6.15
N LEU A 154 -11.92 8.42 6.67
CA LEU A 154 -12.93 7.63 5.97
C LEU A 154 -14.20 8.45 5.67
N GLY A 155 -14.67 9.26 6.62
CA GLY A 155 -15.81 10.15 6.44
C GLY A 155 -15.57 11.24 5.40
N LEU A 156 -14.38 11.85 5.38
CA LEU A 156 -13.97 12.81 4.35
C LEU A 156 -13.93 12.16 2.95
N ILE A 157 -13.30 10.99 2.82
CA ILE A 157 -13.22 10.28 1.54
C ILE A 157 -14.62 9.89 1.05
N SER A 158 -15.46 9.33 1.94
CA SER A 158 -16.82 8.87 1.62
C SER A 158 -17.77 9.98 1.17
N SER A 159 -17.60 11.19 1.73
CA SER A 159 -18.44 12.35 1.40
C SER A 159 -17.90 13.16 0.22
N GLY A 160 -16.58 13.25 0.05
CA GLY A 160 -15.95 14.02 -1.02
C GLY A 160 -15.71 13.27 -2.33
N ASN A 161 -15.59 11.93 -2.31
CA ASN A 161 -15.42 11.11 -3.52
C ASN A 161 -16.35 9.88 -3.53
N PRO A 162 -17.52 9.95 -4.21
CA PRO A 162 -18.46 8.83 -4.29
C PRO A 162 -17.92 7.64 -5.10
N ASN A 163 -16.82 7.78 -5.84
CA ASN A 163 -16.20 6.75 -6.67
C ASN A 163 -14.89 6.18 -6.09
N ALA A 164 -14.49 6.60 -4.88
CA ALA A 164 -13.30 6.08 -4.21
C ALA A 164 -13.51 4.68 -3.62
N LYS A 165 -12.59 3.77 -3.87
CA LYS A 165 -12.49 2.47 -3.20
C LYS A 165 -11.52 2.57 -2.03
N VAL A 166 -11.96 2.19 -0.82
CA VAL A 166 -11.18 2.41 0.41
C VAL A 166 -10.84 1.10 1.12
N TYR A 167 -9.54 0.85 1.32
CA TYR A 167 -9.01 -0.32 2.00
C TYR A 167 -8.07 0.12 3.13
N VAL A 168 -8.53 0.04 4.38
CA VAL A 168 -7.70 0.38 5.55
C VAL A 168 -6.66 -0.70 5.80
N ASP A 169 -5.42 -0.34 6.08
CA ASP A 169 -4.39 -1.35 6.35
C ASP A 169 -4.56 -1.96 7.75
N VAL A 170 -4.45 -3.29 7.80
CA VAL A 170 -4.61 -4.07 9.02
C VAL A 170 -3.34 -4.77 9.49
N ALA A 171 -2.25 -4.69 8.74
CA ALA A 171 -1.04 -5.50 8.89
C ALA A 171 -1.28 -7.03 8.88
N SER A 172 -0.30 -7.79 8.38
CA SER A 172 -0.38 -9.26 8.40
C SER A 172 -0.21 -9.89 9.79
N TRP A 173 0.10 -9.10 10.81
CA TRP A 173 0.45 -9.54 12.17
C TRP A 173 -0.60 -9.20 13.23
N ALA A 174 -1.74 -8.60 12.87
CA ALA A 174 -2.77 -8.15 13.83
C ALA A 174 -3.37 -9.24 14.72
N ASN A 175 -3.96 -8.82 15.85
CA ASN A 175 -4.94 -9.64 16.55
C ASN A 175 -6.28 -9.54 15.79
N VAL A 176 -6.67 -10.63 15.13
CA VAL A 176 -7.89 -10.70 14.29
C VAL A 176 -9.16 -10.30 15.07
N ALA A 177 -9.28 -10.66 16.34
CA ALA A 177 -10.49 -10.38 17.14
C ALA A 177 -10.59 -8.88 17.50
N GLU A 178 -9.49 -8.26 17.93
CA GLU A 178 -9.48 -6.82 18.21
C GLU A 178 -9.55 -5.99 16.93
N ALA A 179 -8.82 -6.36 15.87
CA ALA A 179 -8.93 -5.74 14.55
C ALA A 179 -10.37 -5.78 14.03
N THR A 180 -11.08 -6.91 14.20
CA THR A 180 -12.50 -7.02 13.84
C THR A 180 -13.39 -6.02 14.58
N LYS A 181 -13.15 -5.75 15.88
CA LYS A 181 -13.90 -4.72 16.62
C LYS A 181 -13.64 -3.32 16.04
N VAL A 182 -12.36 -2.99 15.84
CA VAL A 182 -11.90 -1.69 15.33
C VAL A 182 -12.44 -1.45 13.91
N LEU A 183 -12.42 -2.46 13.04
CA LEU A 183 -13.01 -2.39 11.68
C LEU A 183 -14.53 -2.21 11.70
N ASN A 184 -15.25 -2.92 12.60
CA ASN A 184 -16.69 -2.77 12.71
C ASN A 184 -17.12 -1.40 13.24
N ASP A 185 -16.34 -0.79 14.13
CA ASP A 185 -16.54 0.61 14.58
C ASP A 185 -16.15 1.61 13.48
N LEU A 186 -15.02 1.42 12.79
CA LEU A 186 -14.58 2.29 11.68
C LEU A 186 -15.62 2.37 10.55
N LYS A 187 -16.29 1.26 10.20
CA LYS A 187 -17.40 1.23 9.23
C LYS A 187 -18.56 2.17 9.57
N THR A 188 -18.71 2.63 10.82
CA THR A 188 -19.78 3.59 11.18
C THR A 188 -19.53 4.99 10.63
N ALA A 189 -18.29 5.32 10.25
CA ALA A 189 -17.90 6.66 9.77
C ALA A 189 -17.97 6.85 8.25
N GLY A 190 -18.13 5.79 7.46
CA GLY A 190 -18.19 5.90 5.99
C GLY A 190 -18.11 4.58 5.24
N ARG A 191 -18.02 4.64 3.90
CA ARG A 191 -17.86 3.48 3.03
C ARG A 191 -16.42 2.96 3.10
N LEU A 192 -16.24 1.88 3.82
CA LEU A 192 -15.05 1.03 3.76
C LEU A 192 -15.35 -0.16 2.85
N ASP A 193 -14.63 -0.31 1.74
CA ASP A 193 -14.81 -1.42 0.80
C ASP A 193 -14.06 -2.68 1.29
N GLY A 194 -12.94 -2.51 1.98
CA GLY A 194 -12.17 -3.64 2.46
C GLY A 194 -10.99 -3.32 3.38
N VAL A 195 -10.04 -4.25 3.42
CA VAL A 195 -8.78 -4.15 4.17
C VAL A 195 -7.57 -4.33 3.26
N THR A 196 -6.49 -3.59 3.53
CA THR A 196 -5.17 -3.82 2.93
C THR A 196 -4.35 -4.71 3.85
N ILE A 197 -3.67 -5.70 3.30
CA ILE A 197 -2.85 -6.67 4.03
C ILE A 197 -1.51 -6.81 3.30
N ASN A 198 -0.45 -7.10 4.06
CA ASN A 198 0.92 -7.34 3.59
C ASN A 198 1.73 -6.11 3.18
N THR A 199 1.27 -4.87 3.42
CA THR A 199 2.01 -3.65 3.07
C THR A 199 3.47 -3.73 3.53
N SER A 200 4.42 -3.63 2.58
CA SER A 200 5.86 -3.81 2.79
C SER A 200 6.34 -5.18 3.32
N ASN A 201 5.48 -6.17 3.52
CA ASN A 201 5.82 -7.47 4.10
C ASN A 201 5.88 -8.59 3.04
N TYR A 202 6.17 -9.83 3.47
CA TYR A 202 6.48 -10.98 2.61
C TYR A 202 5.60 -12.20 2.89
N LYS A 203 4.34 -12.05 3.30
CA LYS A 203 3.44 -13.20 3.48
C LYS A 203 2.90 -13.68 2.13
N THR A 204 3.01 -14.98 1.89
CA THR A 204 2.57 -15.61 0.66
C THR A 204 1.06 -15.43 0.44
N ASN A 205 0.59 -15.44 -0.82
CA ASN A 205 -0.83 -15.32 -1.13
C ASN A 205 -1.70 -16.38 -0.40
N ALA A 206 -1.17 -17.56 -0.06
CA ALA A 206 -1.88 -18.56 0.73
C ALA A 206 -2.13 -18.12 2.19
N GLN A 207 -1.11 -17.55 2.84
CA GLN A 207 -1.24 -16.97 4.19
C GLN A 207 -2.20 -15.77 4.17
N LEU A 208 -2.06 -14.89 3.18
CA LEU A 208 -2.92 -13.71 3.02
C LEU A 208 -4.38 -14.09 2.75
N MET A 209 -4.65 -15.12 1.95
CA MET A 209 -6.01 -15.59 1.70
C MET A 209 -6.66 -16.20 2.94
N SER A 210 -5.89 -16.90 3.79
CA SER A 210 -6.39 -17.41 5.07
C SER A 210 -6.78 -16.28 6.02
N PHE A 211 -5.90 -15.27 6.18
CA PHE A 211 -6.16 -14.09 7.00
C PHE A 211 -7.35 -13.25 6.46
N CYS A 212 -7.36 -12.99 5.15
CA CYS A 212 -8.43 -12.27 4.46
C CYS A 212 -9.79 -12.94 4.63
N SER A 213 -9.88 -14.27 4.42
CA SER A 213 -11.13 -15.01 4.59
C SER A 213 -11.68 -14.88 6.01
N THR A 214 -10.79 -14.86 7.01
CA THR A 214 -11.15 -14.72 8.43
C THR A 214 -11.66 -13.31 8.74
N ILE A 215 -10.95 -12.26 8.32
CA ILE A 215 -11.38 -10.86 8.51
C ILE A 215 -12.67 -10.58 7.75
N SER A 216 -12.80 -11.04 6.50
CA SER A 216 -13.99 -10.86 5.67
C SER A 216 -15.23 -11.46 6.34
N GLY A 217 -15.15 -12.72 6.79
CA GLY A 217 -16.24 -13.36 7.53
C GLY A 217 -16.59 -12.64 8.84
N ALA A 218 -15.59 -12.24 9.62
CA ALA A 218 -15.78 -11.60 10.93
C ALA A 218 -16.29 -10.14 10.84
N THR A 219 -16.12 -9.49 9.69
CA THR A 219 -16.57 -8.10 9.44
C THR A 219 -17.81 -8.00 8.55
N GLY A 220 -18.43 -9.12 8.19
CA GLY A 220 -19.67 -9.14 7.40
C GLY A 220 -19.47 -8.92 5.90
N GLY A 221 -18.32 -9.34 5.36
CA GLY A 221 -18.04 -9.32 3.92
C GLY A 221 -17.17 -8.16 3.43
N LEU A 222 -16.27 -7.60 4.25
CA LEU A 222 -15.22 -6.71 3.72
C LEU A 222 -14.33 -7.48 2.72
N HIS A 223 -13.97 -6.83 1.62
CA HIS A 223 -13.02 -7.38 0.64
C HIS A 223 -11.57 -7.12 1.07
N CYS A 224 -10.61 -7.61 0.29
CA CYS A 224 -9.18 -7.51 0.60
C CYS A 224 -8.36 -6.96 -0.57
N VAL A 225 -7.24 -6.32 -0.24
CA VAL A 225 -6.16 -5.95 -1.15
C VAL A 225 -4.85 -6.47 -0.60
N PHE A 226 -4.03 -7.07 -1.46
CA PHE A 226 -2.71 -7.61 -1.08
C PHE A 226 -1.58 -6.77 -1.67
N ASP A 227 -0.64 -6.33 -0.83
CA ASP A 227 0.66 -5.89 -1.34
C ASP A 227 1.45 -7.12 -1.82
N THR A 228 1.60 -7.23 -3.14
CA THR A 228 2.30 -8.32 -3.82
C THR A 228 3.70 -7.90 -4.30
N SER A 229 4.15 -6.70 -3.96
CA SER A 229 5.45 -6.13 -4.39
C SER A 229 6.64 -7.08 -4.22
N ARG A 230 6.65 -7.90 -3.16
CA ARG A 230 7.81 -8.74 -2.78
C ARG A 230 7.44 -10.15 -2.27
N ASN A 231 6.19 -10.59 -2.41
CA ASN A 231 5.65 -11.69 -1.60
C ASN A 231 5.61 -13.09 -2.27
N TYR A 232 6.15 -13.26 -3.48
CA TYR A 232 5.89 -14.44 -4.33
C TYR A 232 6.22 -15.79 -3.67
N ARG A 233 7.45 -15.91 -3.13
CA ARG A 233 7.90 -17.08 -2.35
C ARG A 233 7.78 -16.88 -0.84
N GLY A 234 7.56 -15.63 -0.42
CA GLY A 234 7.57 -15.19 0.96
C GLY A 234 8.95 -15.18 1.62
N SER A 235 9.02 -14.74 2.88
CA SER A 235 10.24 -14.76 3.71
C SER A 235 10.32 -16.00 4.61
N VAL A 236 11.51 -16.27 5.19
CA VAL A 236 11.66 -17.31 6.20
C VAL A 236 11.06 -16.84 7.52
N GLY A 237 9.99 -17.51 7.95
CA GLY A 237 9.31 -17.22 9.23
C GLY A 237 8.61 -15.86 9.23
N ASP A 238 9.08 -14.96 10.08
CA ASP A 238 8.55 -13.60 10.26
C ASP A 238 9.57 -12.49 9.93
N GLU A 239 10.65 -12.81 9.19
CA GLU A 239 11.57 -11.77 8.72
C GLU A 239 10.83 -10.77 7.81
N TRP A 240 11.05 -9.48 8.07
CA TRP A 240 10.41 -8.35 7.38
C TRP A 240 11.43 -7.39 6.74
N CYS A 241 12.72 -7.51 7.08
CA CYS A 241 13.76 -6.56 6.69
C CYS A 241 14.65 -7.18 5.61
N ASN A 242 14.49 -6.73 4.35
CA ASN A 242 15.32 -7.13 3.20
C ASN A 242 15.47 -8.67 2.98
N SER A 243 14.39 -9.45 3.12
CA SER A 243 14.42 -10.91 2.96
C SER A 243 15.07 -11.38 1.64
N ARG A 244 15.94 -12.39 1.73
CA ARG A 244 16.67 -12.99 0.59
C ARG A 244 15.88 -14.10 -0.12
N SER A 245 15.03 -14.81 0.60
CA SER A 245 14.15 -15.85 0.05
C SER A 245 12.91 -15.29 -0.67
N ALA A 246 12.49 -14.08 -0.30
CA ALA A 246 11.41 -13.34 -0.94
C ALA A 246 11.62 -13.10 -2.44
N GLY A 247 10.55 -12.71 -3.15
CA GLY A 247 10.58 -12.47 -4.59
C GLY A 247 9.39 -11.65 -5.10
N ILE A 248 9.58 -10.87 -6.17
CA ILE A 248 8.55 -9.96 -6.69
C ILE A 248 7.31 -10.76 -7.14
N GLY A 249 6.14 -10.42 -6.60
CA GLY A 249 4.88 -11.11 -6.81
C GLY A 249 4.18 -10.80 -8.13
N ALA A 250 2.90 -11.16 -8.19
CA ALA A 250 2.06 -10.90 -9.35
C ALA A 250 1.94 -9.37 -9.59
N PRO A 251 1.81 -8.92 -10.86
CA PRO A 251 1.58 -7.51 -11.18
C PRO A 251 0.33 -6.91 -10.51
N PRO A 252 0.27 -5.58 -10.32
CA PRO A 252 -0.92 -4.90 -9.84
C PRO A 252 -2.11 -5.06 -10.79
N GLY A 253 -3.30 -5.27 -10.24
CA GLY A 253 -4.54 -5.42 -11.00
C GLY A 253 -5.54 -6.37 -10.36
N THR A 254 -6.65 -6.59 -11.06
CA THR A 254 -7.81 -7.36 -10.59
C THR A 254 -7.72 -8.87 -10.89
N ASP A 255 -6.65 -9.34 -11.53
CA ASP A 255 -6.41 -10.79 -11.72
C ASP A 255 -5.76 -11.40 -10.47
N THR A 256 -6.53 -11.42 -9.38
CA THR A 256 -6.14 -11.91 -8.06
C THR A 256 -6.33 -13.42 -7.91
N GLY A 257 -7.10 -14.03 -8.83
CA GLY A 257 -7.52 -15.42 -8.77
C GLY A 257 -8.62 -15.74 -7.73
N HIS A 258 -9.06 -14.78 -6.91
CA HIS A 258 -10.01 -15.03 -5.81
C HIS A 258 -11.04 -13.91 -5.59
N PRO A 259 -12.35 -14.20 -5.49
CA PRO A 259 -13.41 -13.18 -5.51
C PRO A 259 -13.53 -12.30 -4.25
N LEU A 260 -12.83 -12.62 -3.16
CA LEU A 260 -12.71 -11.75 -1.97
C LEU A 260 -11.51 -10.77 -2.04
N VAL A 261 -10.67 -10.87 -3.08
CA VAL A 261 -9.48 -10.04 -3.24
C VAL A 261 -9.66 -9.19 -4.48
N ASP A 262 -9.91 -7.89 -4.30
CA ASP A 262 -10.23 -6.98 -5.41
C ASP A 262 -8.99 -6.64 -6.24
N TYR A 263 -7.86 -6.41 -5.55
CA TYR A 263 -6.61 -6.01 -6.19
C TYR A 263 -5.40 -6.71 -5.56
N ASN A 264 -4.51 -7.20 -6.43
CA ASN A 264 -3.09 -7.19 -6.15
C ASN A 264 -2.62 -5.73 -6.35
N LEU A 265 -1.84 -5.18 -5.43
CA LEU A 265 -1.14 -3.91 -5.62
C LEU A 265 0.34 -4.08 -5.28
N TRP A 266 1.19 -3.17 -5.76
CA TRP A 266 2.55 -3.00 -5.25
C TRP A 266 2.57 -1.69 -4.45
N LEU A 267 2.66 -1.80 -3.12
CA LEU A 267 2.59 -0.65 -2.22
C LEU A 267 3.99 -0.22 -1.80
N LYS A 268 4.77 -1.14 -1.23
CA LYS A 268 6.23 -1.00 -1.18
C LYS A 268 6.81 -1.03 -2.59
N VAL A 269 7.82 -0.21 -2.87
CA VAL A 269 8.59 -0.25 -4.11
C VAL A 269 9.49 -1.51 -4.12
N PRO A 270 9.33 -2.45 -5.08
CA PRO A 270 10.25 -3.57 -5.24
C PRO A 270 11.71 -3.10 -5.42
N GLY A 271 12.62 -3.56 -4.57
CA GLY A 271 14.05 -3.20 -4.63
C GLY A 271 14.48 -1.99 -3.78
N GLU A 272 13.56 -1.27 -3.13
CA GLU A 272 13.93 -0.32 -2.08
C GLU A 272 14.15 -1.03 -0.74
N SER A 273 15.22 -0.66 -0.05
CA SER A 273 15.59 -1.20 1.25
C SER A 273 14.54 -0.90 2.32
N ASP A 274 14.43 -1.80 3.30
CA ASP A 274 13.65 -1.60 4.54
C ASP A 274 14.49 -0.96 5.64
N GLY A 275 15.81 -0.95 5.50
CA GLY A 275 16.76 -0.42 6.47
C GLY A 275 18.12 -1.11 6.34
N THR A 276 19.01 -0.84 7.29
CA THR A 276 20.32 -1.51 7.32
C THR A 276 20.22 -3.00 7.65
N CYS A 277 19.16 -3.43 8.36
CA CYS A 277 18.83 -4.83 8.67
C CYS A 277 19.95 -5.65 9.34
N SER A 278 20.97 -5.01 9.92
CA SER A 278 22.13 -5.66 10.51
C SER A 278 21.78 -6.48 11.75
N GLY A 279 22.46 -7.62 11.93
CA GLY A 279 22.28 -8.50 13.09
C GLY A 279 20.92 -9.19 13.21
N ARG A 280 20.13 -9.24 12.13
CA ARG A 280 18.80 -9.89 12.10
C ARG A 280 18.89 -11.39 11.75
N THR A 281 17.83 -11.98 11.19
CA THR A 281 17.82 -13.41 10.85
C THR A 281 18.79 -13.74 9.71
N ALA A 282 19.10 -15.03 9.52
CA ALA A 282 19.89 -15.50 8.39
C ALA A 282 19.23 -15.24 7.01
N ASP A 283 17.92 -14.95 6.95
CA ASP A 283 17.20 -14.57 5.72
C ASP A 283 17.28 -13.06 5.42
N ALA A 284 17.59 -12.23 6.41
CA ALA A 284 17.82 -10.80 6.20
C ALA A 284 19.07 -10.54 5.34
N GLN A 285 19.07 -9.38 4.68
CA GLN A 285 20.21 -8.87 3.93
C GLN A 285 20.56 -7.48 4.44
N GLU A 286 21.83 -7.27 4.81
CA GLU A 286 22.30 -5.94 5.18
C GLU A 286 22.23 -5.01 3.97
N GLY A 287 21.55 -3.88 4.13
CA GLY A 287 21.19 -2.98 3.02
C GLY A 287 21.52 -1.52 3.30
N PRO A 288 21.24 -0.63 2.32
CA PRO A 288 21.31 0.81 2.55
C PRO A 288 20.14 1.28 3.44
N SER A 289 20.12 2.57 3.79
CA SER A 289 19.02 3.21 4.51
C SER A 289 17.64 2.93 3.89
N ALA A 290 16.60 2.87 4.71
CA ALA A 290 15.22 2.63 4.24
C ALA A 290 14.83 3.58 3.09
N GLY A 291 14.15 3.05 2.06
CA GLY A 291 13.76 3.79 0.85
C GLY A 291 14.88 4.02 -0.17
N ALA A 292 16.15 3.79 0.16
CA ALA A 292 17.21 3.76 -0.85
C ALA A 292 17.13 2.48 -1.69
N PHE A 293 17.44 2.57 -2.98
CA PHE A 293 17.50 1.39 -3.85
C PHE A 293 18.63 0.45 -3.42
N PHE A 294 18.36 -0.84 -3.36
CA PHE A 294 19.30 -1.87 -2.91
C PHE A 294 19.59 -2.86 -4.05
N PRO A 295 20.73 -2.73 -4.77
CA PRO A 295 21.04 -3.54 -5.96
C PRO A 295 21.02 -5.06 -5.73
N ASP A 296 21.64 -5.54 -4.66
CA ASP A 296 21.75 -6.99 -4.41
C ASP A 296 20.44 -7.58 -3.90
N GLY A 297 19.77 -6.91 -2.96
CA GLY A 297 18.42 -7.29 -2.51
C GLY A 297 17.40 -7.28 -3.65
N PHE A 298 17.49 -6.31 -4.56
CA PHE A 298 16.71 -6.29 -5.80
C PHE A 298 17.03 -7.48 -6.71
N ALA A 299 18.31 -7.83 -6.89
CA ALA A 299 18.71 -8.97 -7.70
C ALA A 299 18.18 -10.30 -7.14
N SER A 300 18.20 -10.49 -5.81
CA SER A 300 17.55 -11.64 -5.15
C SER A 300 16.03 -11.64 -5.34
N LEU A 301 15.37 -10.51 -5.09
CA LEU A 301 13.91 -10.37 -5.28
C LEU A 301 13.48 -10.65 -6.73
N TRP A 302 14.29 -10.26 -7.72
CA TRP A 302 14.04 -10.54 -9.13
C TRP A 302 14.27 -12.02 -9.49
N ASP A 303 15.41 -12.60 -9.09
CA ASP A 303 15.75 -14.00 -9.40
C ASP A 303 14.82 -15.03 -8.72
N ASN A 304 14.04 -14.56 -7.74
CA ASN A 304 13.00 -15.28 -7.05
C ASN A 304 11.56 -14.89 -7.48
N SER A 305 11.39 -14.08 -8.53
CA SER A 305 10.11 -13.46 -8.87
C SER A 305 9.15 -14.32 -9.69
N TRP A 306 7.88 -13.92 -9.68
CA TRP A 306 6.84 -14.33 -10.62
C TRP A 306 7.23 -14.08 -12.09
N PHE A 307 8.00 -13.02 -12.39
CA PHE A 307 8.46 -12.73 -13.75
C PHE A 307 9.46 -13.77 -14.26
N VAL A 308 10.34 -14.25 -13.39
CA VAL A 308 11.25 -15.34 -13.74
C VAL A 308 10.50 -16.67 -13.81
N ASP A 309 9.75 -17.03 -12.77
CA ASP A 309 9.16 -18.37 -12.64
C ASP A 309 7.90 -18.59 -13.52
N VAL A 310 7.13 -17.53 -13.83
CA VAL A 310 5.84 -17.62 -14.57
C VAL A 310 5.89 -16.96 -15.95
N LYS A 311 6.77 -15.98 -16.18
CA LYS A 311 7.01 -15.39 -17.51
C LYS A 311 8.29 -15.88 -18.19
N GLY A 312 9.10 -16.69 -17.50
CA GLY A 312 10.34 -17.26 -18.05
C GLY A 312 11.43 -16.22 -18.33
N LEU A 313 11.37 -15.04 -17.68
CA LEU A 313 12.30 -13.96 -17.97
C LEU A 313 13.71 -14.22 -17.37
N PRO A 314 14.77 -13.61 -17.94
CA PRO A 314 16.14 -13.86 -17.50
C PRO A 314 16.38 -13.54 -16.02
N LYS A 315 17.08 -14.44 -15.33
CA LYS A 315 17.69 -14.15 -14.02
C LYS A 315 18.89 -13.22 -14.17
N ILE A 316 18.96 -12.20 -13.31
CA ILE A 316 20.04 -11.23 -13.18
C ILE A 316 21.36 -11.93 -12.81
N ASN A 317 21.34 -12.93 -11.93
CA ASN A 317 22.53 -13.72 -11.58
C ASN A 317 22.65 -15.04 -12.36
N GLY A 318 21.66 -15.39 -13.18
CA GLY A 318 21.68 -16.59 -14.01
C GLY A 318 22.34 -16.43 -15.39
N GLY A 319 22.87 -15.24 -15.71
CA GLY A 319 23.58 -14.98 -16.98
C GLY A 319 22.70 -14.96 -18.23
N GLY A 320 21.37 -14.96 -18.09
CA GLY A 320 20.45 -14.93 -19.21
C GLY A 320 20.48 -13.59 -19.95
N SER A 321 20.49 -13.64 -21.29
CA SER A 321 20.51 -12.43 -22.11
C SER A 321 19.13 -11.77 -22.17
N TRP A 322 19.07 -10.48 -21.87
CA TRP A 322 17.88 -9.66 -22.03
C TRP A 322 17.73 -9.21 -23.49
N THR A 323 16.75 -9.76 -24.21
CA THR A 323 16.42 -9.40 -25.59
C THR A 323 15.65 -8.08 -25.67
N GLY A 324 16.26 -7.01 -25.14
CA GLY A 324 15.85 -5.62 -25.35
C GLY A 324 16.83 -4.89 -26.29
N PRO A 325 16.51 -3.67 -26.75
CA PRO A 325 17.45 -2.88 -27.54
C PRO A 325 18.69 -2.55 -26.69
N SER A 326 19.85 -3.05 -27.12
CA SER A 326 21.15 -2.65 -26.56
C SER A 326 21.28 -1.12 -26.63
N PRO A 327 21.83 -0.44 -25.60
CA PRO A 327 22.14 0.97 -25.70
C PRO A 327 23.10 1.19 -26.88
N SER A 328 22.60 1.85 -27.93
CA SER A 328 23.39 2.09 -29.13
C SER A 328 24.60 2.93 -28.75
N SER A 329 25.79 2.34 -28.87
CA SER A 329 27.08 2.99 -28.63
C SER A 329 27.43 3.91 -29.79
N ALA A 330 26.54 4.88 -30.05
CA ALA A 330 26.67 5.93 -31.05
C ALA A 330 27.63 7.02 -30.55
N THR A 331 28.89 6.65 -30.30
CA THR A 331 29.98 7.61 -30.08
C THR A 331 30.02 8.55 -31.28
N PRO A 332 29.84 9.88 -31.10
CA PRO A 332 29.88 10.82 -32.20
C PRO A 332 31.26 10.77 -32.87
N LYS A 333 31.31 10.34 -34.14
CA LYS A 333 32.54 10.36 -34.92
C LYS A 333 33.01 11.81 -35.08
N PRO A 334 34.28 12.15 -34.82
CA PRO A 334 34.75 13.53 -34.95
C PRO A 334 34.53 14.06 -36.36
N VAL A 335 33.85 15.20 -36.48
CA VAL A 335 33.68 15.92 -37.74
C VAL A 335 34.94 16.75 -37.98
N THR A 336 35.78 16.31 -38.91
CA THR A 336 36.89 17.13 -39.43
C THR A 336 36.34 18.18 -40.39
N THR A 337 36.19 19.41 -39.91
CA THR A 337 35.87 20.57 -40.75
C THR A 337 37.08 20.96 -41.58
N GLU A 338 36.96 20.98 -42.91
CA GLU A 338 38.04 21.44 -43.79
C GLU A 338 38.19 22.98 -43.75
N THR A 339 39.44 23.45 -43.76
CA THR A 339 39.76 24.88 -43.65
C THR A 339 39.90 25.54 -45.03
N SER A 340 38.91 26.34 -45.43
CA SER A 340 39.05 27.26 -46.57
C SER A 340 39.80 28.54 -46.18
N LYS A 341 40.71 29.01 -47.04
CA LYS A 341 41.61 30.15 -46.77
C LYS A 341 40.88 31.50 -46.76
N PRO A 342 41.25 32.45 -45.87
CA PRO A 342 40.78 33.84 -45.96
C PRO A 342 41.51 34.61 -47.09
N VAL A 343 40.80 35.53 -47.74
CA VAL A 343 41.35 36.55 -48.64
C VAL A 343 41.35 37.90 -47.91
N VAL A 344 42.42 38.69 -48.09
CA VAL A 344 42.64 39.96 -47.36
C VAL A 344 42.35 41.17 -48.24
N THR A 345 41.57 42.14 -47.74
CA THR A 345 41.60 43.56 -48.19
C THR A 345 41.19 44.52 -47.07
N LEU A 346 42.21 45.22 -46.54
CA LEU A 346 42.30 46.59 -45.99
C LEU A 346 41.07 47.33 -45.39
N ALA A 347 41.34 48.07 -44.29
CA ALA A 347 40.42 49.01 -43.61
C ALA A 347 40.67 50.49 -44.01
N PRO A 348 39.80 51.44 -43.59
CA PRO A 348 40.32 52.48 -42.67
C PRO A 348 39.34 53.04 -41.58
N THR A 349 39.94 53.60 -40.53
CA THR A 349 39.49 54.72 -39.64
C THR A 349 38.15 54.66 -38.87
N THR A 350 38.25 54.29 -37.59
CA THR A 350 37.75 54.98 -36.37
C THR A 350 36.56 55.97 -36.42
N SER A 351 35.52 55.68 -35.62
CA SER A 351 34.76 56.68 -34.84
C SER A 351 34.12 56.03 -33.60
N THR A 352 34.09 56.71 -32.45
CA THR A 352 33.61 56.15 -31.16
C THR A 352 32.18 56.62 -30.82
N PRO A 353 31.21 55.71 -30.60
CA PRO A 353 29.89 56.06 -30.06
C PRO A 353 29.87 56.06 -28.50
N PRO A 354 28.94 56.79 -27.85
CA PRO A 354 28.90 56.97 -26.40
C PRO A 354 28.23 55.81 -25.64
N ARG A 355 28.44 55.80 -24.32
CA ARG A 355 27.84 54.90 -23.33
C ARG A 355 26.39 55.32 -23.01
N THR A 356 25.49 54.35 -22.83
CA THR A 356 24.08 54.59 -22.44
C THR A 356 23.75 53.81 -21.17
N GLU A 357 22.87 54.34 -20.33
CA GLU A 357 22.44 53.76 -19.05
C GLU A 357 21.10 53.01 -19.16
N PRO A 358 20.81 52.02 -18.29
CA PRO A 358 19.52 51.33 -18.22
C PRO A 358 18.42 52.18 -17.53
N PRO A 359 17.13 51.88 -17.75
CA PRO A 359 16.04 52.82 -17.51
C PRO A 359 15.46 52.83 -16.08
N GLU A 360 14.69 53.90 -15.81
CA GLU A 360 13.99 54.19 -14.55
C GLU A 360 12.79 53.25 -14.27
N THR A 361 12.30 53.26 -13.03
CA THR A 361 10.98 52.72 -12.68
C THR A 361 10.36 53.62 -11.59
N ASN A 362 9.14 54.11 -11.84
CA ASN A 362 8.47 55.09 -10.97
C ASN A 362 7.80 54.44 -9.74
N ALA A 363 7.90 55.10 -8.59
CA ALA A 363 7.19 54.75 -7.36
C ALA A 363 6.57 56.01 -6.72
N PRO A 364 5.33 55.95 -6.18
CA PRO A 364 4.69 57.07 -5.50
C PRO A 364 5.23 57.27 -4.07
N VAL A 365 5.17 58.52 -3.59
CA VAL A 365 5.82 58.98 -2.34
C VAL A 365 4.86 58.97 -1.14
N ALA A 366 5.38 58.63 0.04
CA ALA A 366 4.81 59.03 1.33
C ALA A 366 5.94 59.44 2.30
N THR A 367 5.72 60.48 3.11
CA THR A 367 6.77 61.21 3.84
C THR A 367 6.91 60.76 5.30
N THR A 368 8.15 60.76 5.83
CA THR A 368 8.46 60.42 7.22
C THR A 368 8.96 61.61 8.04
N THR A 369 8.42 61.81 9.25
CA THR A 369 9.04 62.62 10.33
C THR A 369 8.77 61.95 11.70
N PRO A 370 9.69 62.03 12.67
CA PRO A 370 9.62 61.26 13.92
C PRO A 370 9.01 62.04 15.10
N PRO A 371 8.50 61.34 16.14
CA PRO A 371 8.28 61.89 17.47
C PRO A 371 9.15 61.23 18.57
N SER A 372 9.30 61.94 19.69
CA SER A 372 10.19 61.61 20.82
C SER A 372 9.52 60.82 21.95
N THR A 373 10.34 60.37 22.91
CA THR A 373 9.97 59.80 24.21
C THR A 373 9.00 60.68 25.02
N PRO A 374 8.06 60.06 25.77
CA PRO A 374 7.47 60.65 26.97
C PRO A 374 7.83 59.86 28.25
N SER A 375 8.14 60.57 29.33
CA SER A 375 8.14 60.01 30.69
C SER A 375 6.71 59.92 31.25
N ALA A 376 6.46 59.02 32.19
CA ALA A 376 5.24 58.98 33.00
C ALA A 376 5.59 58.93 34.50
N THR A 377 4.79 59.62 35.31
CA THR A 377 5.07 59.87 36.74
C THR A 377 3.80 59.73 37.57
N THR A 378 3.92 59.20 38.79
CA THR A 378 2.93 59.17 39.89
C THR A 378 1.56 58.51 39.65
N SER A 379 1.29 57.47 40.44
CA SER A 379 -0.04 57.18 41.01
C SER A 379 0.14 56.66 42.44
N ASN A 380 -0.86 56.85 43.31
CA ASN A 380 -0.70 56.70 44.77
C ASN A 380 -1.18 55.34 45.32
N GLU A 381 -0.57 54.94 46.43
CA GLU A 381 -1.02 53.96 47.45
C GLU A 381 -2.16 54.55 48.32
N PRO A 382 -2.73 53.90 49.38
CA PRO A 382 -2.70 52.49 49.84
C PRO A 382 -4.14 52.00 50.26
N PRO A 383 -4.39 51.12 51.28
CA PRO A 383 -3.74 49.88 51.78
C PRO A 383 -4.72 48.66 51.92
N THR A 384 -4.19 47.44 52.16
CA THR A 384 -4.74 46.50 53.20
C THR A 384 -3.78 45.37 53.64
N THR A 385 -3.07 45.60 54.76
CA THR A 385 -2.76 44.67 55.89
C THR A 385 -2.45 43.16 55.73
N SER A 386 -1.24 42.77 56.22
CA SER A 386 -0.91 41.55 57.02
C SER A 386 -0.95 40.16 56.33
N THR A 387 -0.16 39.13 56.68
CA THR A 387 0.59 38.77 57.93
C THR A 387 1.94 38.06 57.61
N ALA A 388 2.78 37.75 58.59
CA ALA A 388 4.22 37.44 58.42
C ALA A 388 4.68 35.98 58.76
N VAL A 389 5.73 35.52 58.05
CA VAL A 389 7.04 34.97 58.54
C VAL A 389 7.00 33.96 59.73
N PRO A 390 7.61 32.73 59.64
CA PRO A 390 9.05 32.57 59.39
C PRO A 390 9.58 31.38 58.53
N THR A 391 10.58 31.72 57.71
CA THR A 391 11.93 31.12 57.55
C THR A 391 12.19 29.62 57.77
N LEU A 392 12.77 28.98 56.74
CA LEU A 392 13.87 28.01 56.88
C LEU A 392 14.78 28.03 55.63
N SER A 393 16.09 27.86 55.81
CA SER A 393 17.12 27.79 54.75
C SER A 393 17.37 26.31 54.35
N SER A 394 18.15 25.94 53.31
CA SER A 394 19.21 26.66 52.57
C SER A 394 19.52 26.09 51.17
N THR A 395 20.24 26.89 50.37
CA THR A 395 21.25 26.50 49.36
C THR A 395 20.90 25.49 48.24
N THR A 396 20.87 25.99 47.00
CA THR A 396 21.51 25.33 45.84
C THR A 396 22.09 26.43 44.93
N GLU A 397 23.32 26.25 44.44
CA GLU A 397 23.97 27.22 43.54
C GLU A 397 23.67 26.92 42.06
N ASN A 398 23.68 27.97 41.25
CA ASN A 398 23.68 27.96 39.78
C ASN A 398 25.05 28.53 39.35
N PRO A 399 25.65 28.14 38.20
CA PRO A 399 25.50 29.05 37.06
C PRO A 399 25.65 28.45 35.63
N THR A 400 24.79 28.95 34.73
CA THR A 400 25.16 29.50 33.41
C THR A 400 25.45 28.56 32.20
N THR A 401 25.28 29.16 31.02
CA THR A 401 25.02 28.60 29.69
C THR A 401 26.16 28.79 28.68
N THR A 402 26.34 27.84 27.74
CA THR A 402 26.53 28.04 26.26
C THR A 402 27.82 28.80 25.80
N PRO A 403 28.56 28.43 24.72
CA PRO A 403 28.05 27.92 23.43
C PRO A 403 28.77 26.69 22.83
N ALA A 404 28.27 26.25 21.67
CA ALA A 404 28.82 25.15 20.86
C ALA A 404 29.93 25.60 19.90
N ALA A 405 30.74 24.64 19.42
CA ALA A 405 31.71 24.83 18.35
C ALA A 405 31.73 23.62 17.39
N THR A 406 31.82 23.89 16.09
CA THR A 406 31.92 22.89 15.01
C THR A 406 33.36 22.42 14.84
N TYR A 407 33.60 21.14 14.53
CA TYR A 407 34.74 20.73 13.69
C TYR A 407 34.44 19.46 12.87
N ALA A 408 35.24 19.24 11.81
CA ALA A 408 35.05 18.22 10.79
C ALA A 408 35.92 16.98 11.00
N ALA A 409 35.79 16.00 10.10
CA ALA A 409 36.39 14.67 10.22
C ALA A 409 37.92 14.61 10.03
N THR A 410 38.53 13.62 10.68
CA THR A 410 39.86 13.10 10.33
C THR A 410 39.81 11.57 10.31
N THR A 411 40.51 10.95 9.37
CA THR A 411 40.67 9.49 9.26
C THR A 411 41.87 8.99 10.04
N GLU A 412 41.74 7.89 10.77
CA GLU A 412 42.90 7.05 11.15
C GLU A 412 42.53 5.56 11.12
N ALA A 413 43.54 4.68 11.00
CA ALA A 413 43.38 3.30 10.56
C ALA A 413 43.32 2.28 11.72
N ALA A 414 42.62 1.16 11.47
CA ALA A 414 42.60 0.02 12.38
C ALA A 414 43.74 -0.98 12.09
N PRO A 415 44.39 -1.55 13.12
CA PRO A 415 45.19 -2.76 13.00
C PRO A 415 44.34 -4.02 13.27
N SER A 416 44.63 -5.12 12.57
CA SER A 416 43.88 -6.38 12.65
C SER A 416 44.28 -7.25 13.86
N VAL A 417 43.32 -7.95 14.47
CA VAL A 417 43.56 -9.15 15.31
C VAL A 417 42.49 -10.21 15.01
N VAL A 418 42.92 -11.43 14.67
CA VAL A 418 42.08 -12.61 14.39
C VAL A 418 42.93 -13.87 14.65
N PRO A 419 42.37 -15.03 15.06
CA PRO A 419 41.40 -15.27 16.13
C PRO A 419 42.06 -16.10 17.27
N VAL A 420 41.28 -16.50 18.29
CA VAL A 420 41.61 -17.66 19.13
C VAL A 420 40.41 -18.60 19.19
N SER A 421 40.65 -19.89 19.04
CA SER A 421 39.64 -20.95 19.16
C SER A 421 40.02 -21.91 20.28
N THR A 422 39.07 -22.23 21.16
CA THR A 422 39.12 -23.38 22.05
C THR A 422 37.73 -24.05 22.09
N SER A 423 37.72 -25.35 22.39
CA SER A 423 36.56 -26.24 22.27
C SER A 423 36.29 -26.94 23.60
N THR A 424 35.04 -27.39 23.81
CA THR A 424 34.58 -28.29 24.90
C THR A 424 34.73 -27.73 26.34
N ALA A 425 33.89 -28.09 27.31
CA ALA A 425 33.03 -29.27 27.43
C ALA A 425 31.69 -28.99 28.15
N GLU A 426 30.82 -30.00 28.10
CA GLU A 426 29.60 -30.15 28.90
C GLU A 426 29.92 -30.70 30.31
N PRO A 427 29.07 -30.47 31.32
CA PRO A 427 28.58 -31.63 32.07
C PRO A 427 27.10 -31.54 32.50
N GLU A 428 26.54 -32.69 32.87
CA GLU A 428 25.12 -32.90 33.23
C GLU A 428 24.73 -32.47 34.66
N SER A 429 23.41 -32.32 34.84
CA SER A 429 22.62 -32.73 36.02
C SER A 429 22.94 -32.19 37.42
N THR A 430 21.98 -31.46 37.99
CA THR A 430 21.13 -32.01 39.08
C THR A 430 19.85 -31.17 39.27
N ALA A 431 18.85 -31.71 39.96
CA ALA A 431 17.51 -31.11 40.08
C ALA A 431 17.16 -30.68 41.51
N GLN A 432 16.22 -29.73 41.67
CA GLN A 432 15.38 -29.65 42.86
C GLN A 432 14.02 -28.96 42.62
N GLU A 433 13.03 -29.80 42.29
CA GLU A 433 11.75 -29.94 43.02
C GLU A 433 11.19 -28.76 43.83
N LYS A 434 9.91 -28.44 43.59
CA LYS A 434 8.97 -28.08 44.66
C LYS A 434 7.50 -28.38 44.31
N GLU A 435 6.76 -28.87 45.29
CA GLU A 435 5.33 -29.20 45.27
C GLU A 435 4.46 -27.92 45.09
N SER A 436 3.27 -27.93 44.47
CA SER A 436 2.11 -28.85 44.51
C SER A 436 1.26 -28.77 45.79
N VAL A 437 0.13 -28.05 45.71
CA VAL A 437 -1.09 -28.32 46.49
C VAL A 437 -2.28 -28.19 45.54
N ASN A 438 -3.30 -29.03 45.70
CA ASN A 438 -4.41 -29.21 44.74
C ASN A 438 -5.71 -29.58 45.47
N GLU A 439 -6.83 -28.98 45.07
CA GLU A 439 -8.22 -29.50 45.14
C GLU A 439 -9.09 -28.56 44.27
N SER A 440 -9.99 -28.94 43.35
CA SER A 440 -10.95 -30.07 43.24
C SER A 440 -12.05 -30.03 44.32
N ALA A 441 -13.35 -30.23 44.07
CA ALA A 441 -14.24 -30.20 42.89
C ALA A 441 -15.70 -30.04 43.45
N VAL A 442 -16.88 -30.35 42.88
CA VAL A 442 -17.43 -31.03 41.68
C VAL A 442 -18.87 -30.45 41.43
N LEU A 443 -19.52 -30.76 40.28
CA LEU A 443 -20.99 -30.92 40.04
C LEU A 443 -21.69 -30.00 39.00
N ASP A 444 -22.22 -30.68 37.98
CA ASP A 444 -23.42 -30.37 37.16
C ASP A 444 -24.58 -31.27 37.71
N PRO A 445 -25.86 -31.33 37.21
CA PRO A 445 -26.41 -30.76 35.97
C PRO A 445 -27.85 -30.17 36.03
N THR A 446 -28.34 -29.70 34.86
CA THR A 446 -29.70 -29.92 34.25
C THR A 446 -30.53 -28.71 33.79
N SER A 447 -30.95 -28.79 32.51
CA SER A 447 -32.30 -28.52 31.95
C SER A 447 -32.98 -27.14 32.11
N SER A 448 -33.13 -26.40 30.99
CA SER A 448 -34.38 -26.39 30.18
C SER A 448 -34.48 -25.19 29.20
N THR A 449 -35.21 -25.37 28.11
CA THR A 449 -35.68 -24.30 27.20
C THR A 449 -37.20 -24.13 27.39
N PRO A 450 -37.78 -22.94 27.20
CA PRO A 450 -38.67 -22.81 26.04
C PRO A 450 -38.74 -21.41 25.39
N ALA A 451 -39.30 -21.39 24.17
CA ALA A 451 -39.90 -20.24 23.50
C ALA A 451 -40.98 -20.77 22.52
N PRO A 452 -41.87 -19.95 21.91
CA PRO A 452 -42.19 -18.55 22.18
C PRO A 452 -43.69 -18.33 22.48
N THR A 453 -44.11 -17.11 22.83
CA THR A 453 -45.51 -16.65 22.69
C THR A 453 -45.60 -15.19 22.25
N ASN A 454 -46.63 -14.88 21.46
CA ASN A 454 -46.99 -13.54 20.99
C ASN A 454 -48.51 -13.48 20.76
N PRO A 455 -49.21 -12.44 21.25
CA PRO A 455 -50.45 -11.99 20.64
C PRO A 455 -50.41 -10.48 20.30
N ALA A 456 -50.74 -10.16 19.04
CA ALA A 456 -50.98 -8.78 18.62
C ALA A 456 -52.39 -8.31 19.01
N VAL A 457 -52.60 -6.99 19.21
CA VAL A 457 -53.92 -6.34 19.01
C VAL A 457 -53.82 -4.81 18.83
N GLN A 458 -54.45 -4.34 17.76
CA GLN A 458 -55.09 -3.02 17.49
C GLN A 458 -54.36 -1.68 17.73
N SER A 459 -54.03 -1.05 16.59
CA SER A 459 -54.48 0.28 16.15
C SER A 459 -55.04 1.32 17.14
N ARG A 460 -54.56 2.57 17.01
CA ARG A 460 -55.41 3.76 17.14
C ARG A 460 -55.25 4.68 15.93
N VAL A 461 -56.36 5.26 15.49
CA VAL A 461 -56.41 6.33 14.47
C VAL A 461 -56.56 7.67 15.17
N ALA A 462 -55.93 8.71 14.63
CA ALA A 462 -56.21 10.11 14.93
C ALA A 462 -56.35 10.89 13.61
N THR A 463 -57.24 11.89 13.58
CA THR A 463 -57.77 12.51 12.36
C THR A 463 -57.37 13.98 12.20
N SER A 464 -57.13 14.45 10.96
CA SER A 464 -57.32 15.87 10.63
C SER A 464 -57.67 16.13 9.16
N THR A 465 -58.89 16.62 8.93
CA THR A 465 -59.30 17.72 8.01
C THR A 465 -58.75 17.81 6.56
N ASP A 466 -59.67 17.63 5.59
CA ASP A 466 -59.93 18.44 4.37
C ASP A 466 -59.42 19.93 4.41
N LYS A 467 -59.16 20.70 3.33
CA LYS A 467 -59.48 20.72 1.85
C LYS A 467 -58.67 21.90 1.20
N PRO A 468 -58.79 22.26 -0.12
CA PRO A 468 -58.66 21.50 -1.38
C PRO A 468 -57.71 22.13 -2.45
N ASN A 469 -57.44 21.39 -3.53
CA ASN A 469 -57.09 21.80 -4.92
C ASN A 469 -56.32 23.11 -5.22
N GLU A 470 -55.14 22.96 -5.85
CA GLU A 470 -54.86 23.53 -7.18
C GLU A 470 -53.97 22.54 -7.98
N VAL A 471 -54.15 22.44 -9.31
CA VAL A 471 -53.44 21.47 -10.16
C VAL A 471 -52.89 22.15 -11.40
N ILE A 472 -51.55 22.25 -11.50
CA ILE A 472 -50.86 22.69 -12.71
C ILE A 472 -50.58 21.46 -13.58
N SER A 473 -51.13 21.45 -14.80
CA SER A 473 -50.88 20.40 -15.78
C SER A 473 -49.57 20.67 -16.54
N VAL A 474 -48.70 19.66 -16.60
CA VAL A 474 -47.59 19.59 -17.55
C VAL A 474 -47.71 18.28 -18.31
N GLN A 475 -47.95 18.36 -19.62
CA GLN A 475 -47.95 17.18 -20.48
C GLN A 475 -46.51 16.80 -20.84
N SER A 476 -46.16 15.54 -20.68
CA SER A 476 -45.07 14.90 -21.43
C SER A 476 -45.61 13.64 -22.10
N SER A 477 -45.40 13.54 -23.41
CA SER A 477 -45.86 12.41 -24.23
C SER A 477 -44.85 11.26 -24.14
N VAL A 478 -45.23 10.17 -23.47
CA VAL A 478 -44.48 8.90 -23.51
C VAL A 478 -45.17 7.96 -24.49
N GLU A 479 -44.48 7.63 -25.57
CA GLU A 479 -44.98 6.73 -26.61
C GLU A 479 -44.79 5.27 -26.15
N THR A 480 -45.89 4.61 -25.75
CA THR A 480 -45.86 3.27 -25.14
C THR A 480 -45.94 2.15 -26.16
N THR A 481 -44.80 1.60 -26.55
CA THR A 481 -44.71 0.36 -27.33
C THR A 481 -45.16 -0.84 -26.49
N ASN A 482 -46.32 -1.43 -26.82
CA ASN A 482 -46.86 -2.61 -26.14
C ASN A 482 -46.04 -3.88 -26.41
N ILE A 483 -44.98 -4.11 -25.64
CA ILE A 483 -44.30 -5.40 -25.57
C ILE A 483 -45.22 -6.38 -24.82
N THR A 484 -45.75 -7.38 -25.53
CA THR A 484 -46.61 -8.40 -24.92
C THR A 484 -45.80 -9.35 -24.03
N THR A 485 -46.42 -9.82 -22.95
CA THR A 485 -45.78 -10.57 -21.85
C THR A 485 -44.98 -11.81 -22.32
N GLY A 486 -45.35 -12.41 -23.45
CA GLY A 486 -44.64 -13.55 -24.04
C GLY A 486 -43.22 -13.25 -24.51
N MET A 487 -42.91 -12.03 -24.97
CA MET A 487 -41.54 -11.68 -25.40
C MET A 487 -40.59 -11.56 -24.21
N ILE A 488 -41.05 -11.03 -23.07
CA ILE A 488 -40.22 -10.84 -21.88
C ILE A 488 -39.75 -12.20 -21.34
N VAL A 489 -40.62 -13.20 -21.32
CA VAL A 489 -40.29 -14.58 -20.89
C VAL A 489 -39.27 -15.23 -21.83
N LEU A 490 -39.39 -15.05 -23.15
CA LEU A 490 -38.44 -15.59 -24.12
C LEU A 490 -37.05 -14.94 -24.01
N ILE A 491 -36.98 -13.61 -23.86
CA ILE A 491 -35.71 -12.88 -23.71
C ILE A 491 -35.02 -13.29 -22.40
N ALA A 492 -35.77 -13.37 -21.29
CA ALA A 492 -35.24 -13.83 -20.00
C ALA A 492 -34.74 -15.28 -20.05
N GLY A 493 -35.47 -16.18 -20.72
CA GLY A 493 -35.08 -17.58 -20.88
C GLY A 493 -33.78 -17.77 -21.68
N VAL A 494 -33.62 -17.04 -22.78
CA VAL A 494 -32.39 -17.09 -23.59
C VAL A 494 -31.20 -16.49 -22.83
N ALA A 495 -31.39 -15.38 -22.11
CA ALA A 495 -30.33 -14.79 -21.28
C ALA A 495 -29.88 -15.74 -20.16
N ALA A 496 -30.82 -16.38 -19.45
CA ALA A 496 -30.52 -17.36 -18.41
C ALA A 496 -29.75 -18.57 -18.98
N ALA A 497 -30.15 -19.09 -20.14
CA ALA A 497 -29.46 -20.20 -20.80
C ALA A 497 -28.00 -19.84 -21.19
N ALA A 498 -27.77 -18.62 -21.70
CA ALA A 498 -26.43 -18.14 -22.04
C ALA A 498 -25.52 -17.99 -20.81
N VAL A 499 -26.05 -17.47 -19.70
CA VAL A 499 -25.31 -17.38 -18.42
C VAL A 499 -24.97 -18.77 -17.88
N VAL A 500 -25.92 -19.71 -17.86
CA VAL A 500 -25.68 -21.09 -17.41
C VAL A 500 -24.64 -21.80 -18.28
N ALA A 501 -24.70 -21.66 -19.61
CA ALA A 501 -23.70 -22.22 -20.52
C ALA A 501 -22.30 -21.64 -20.27
N THR A 502 -22.20 -20.33 -20.01
CA THR A 502 -20.94 -19.66 -19.70
C THR A 502 -20.35 -20.12 -18.37
N VAL A 503 -21.18 -20.23 -17.32
CA VAL A 503 -20.76 -20.77 -16.00
C VAL A 503 -20.28 -22.21 -16.11
N LEU A 504 -20.99 -23.07 -16.86
CA LEU A 504 -20.58 -24.44 -17.11
C LEU A 504 -19.25 -24.53 -17.87
N ALA A 505 -19.04 -23.69 -18.89
CA ALA A 505 -17.77 -23.63 -19.62
C ALA A 505 -16.61 -23.22 -18.69
N VAL A 506 -16.79 -22.21 -17.84
CA VAL A 506 -15.79 -21.79 -16.84
C VAL A 506 -15.52 -22.88 -15.81
N MET A 507 -16.53 -23.63 -15.37
CA MET A 507 -16.36 -24.78 -14.48
C MET A 507 -15.57 -25.93 -15.14
N VAL A 508 -15.84 -26.23 -16.42
CA VAL A 508 -15.11 -27.26 -17.18
C VAL A 508 -13.65 -26.86 -17.38
N ILE A 509 -13.37 -25.60 -17.75
CA ILE A 509 -12.01 -25.07 -17.89
C ILE A 509 -11.28 -25.12 -16.54
N ARG A 510 -11.88 -24.64 -15.44
CA ARG A 510 -11.28 -24.70 -14.10
C ARG A 510 -11.00 -26.15 -13.66
N LYS A 511 -11.88 -27.10 -13.96
CA LYS A 511 -11.65 -28.52 -13.68
C LYS A 511 -10.49 -29.09 -14.50
N ARG A 512 -10.39 -28.75 -15.79
CA ARG A 512 -9.30 -29.21 -16.65
C ARG A 512 -7.94 -28.67 -16.17
N ASN A 513 -7.85 -27.37 -15.89
CA ASN A 513 -6.64 -26.73 -15.38
C ASN A 513 -6.22 -27.26 -13.98
N ALA A 514 -7.19 -27.72 -13.17
CA ALA A 514 -6.90 -28.37 -11.89
C ALA A 514 -6.37 -29.81 -12.07
N GLN A 515 -6.82 -30.54 -13.09
CA GLN A 515 -6.29 -31.87 -13.45
C GLN A 515 -4.92 -31.76 -14.12
N GLU A 516 -4.68 -30.75 -14.96
CA GLU A 516 -3.37 -30.43 -15.52
C GLU A 516 -2.34 -30.19 -14.39
N LYS A 517 -2.65 -29.27 -13.46
CA LYS A 517 -1.80 -29.02 -12.26
C LYS A 517 -1.63 -30.23 -11.35
N HIS A 518 -2.55 -31.20 -11.36
CA HIS A 518 -2.39 -32.45 -10.61
C HIS A 518 -1.40 -33.39 -11.31
N ASN A 519 -1.45 -33.48 -12.63
CA ASN A 519 -0.52 -34.29 -13.43
C ASN A 519 0.90 -33.69 -13.41
N ASP A 520 1.04 -32.37 -13.56
CA ASP A 520 2.33 -31.67 -13.43
C ASP A 520 2.99 -31.93 -12.06
N ARG A 521 2.15 -32.06 -11.01
CA ARG A 521 2.59 -32.39 -9.64
C ARG A 521 2.96 -33.86 -9.45
N LEU A 522 2.43 -34.78 -10.26
CA LEU A 522 2.85 -36.18 -10.28
C LEU A 522 4.17 -36.34 -11.05
N ASP A 523 4.30 -35.76 -12.24
CA ASP A 523 5.53 -35.85 -13.04
C ASP A 523 6.72 -35.19 -12.33
N SER A 524 6.50 -34.08 -11.62
CA SER A 524 7.55 -33.44 -10.78
C SER A 524 7.94 -34.22 -9.53
N GLN A 525 7.29 -35.36 -9.22
CA GLN A 525 7.69 -36.28 -8.14
C GLN A 525 8.02 -37.71 -8.65
N GLY A 526 7.70 -38.05 -9.89
CA GLY A 526 7.90 -39.37 -10.52
C GLY A 526 9.30 -39.63 -11.11
N GLY A 527 10.35 -39.05 -10.52
CA GLY A 527 11.64 -38.84 -11.19
C GLY A 527 12.72 -39.94 -11.10
N VAL A 528 12.50 -41.08 -10.44
CA VAL A 528 13.53 -42.14 -10.30
C VAL A 528 12.95 -43.55 -10.41
N VAL A 529 13.25 -44.23 -11.52
CA VAL A 529 13.29 -45.71 -11.61
C VAL A 529 14.52 -46.10 -12.41
N ALA A 530 15.50 -46.73 -11.76
CA ALA A 530 16.68 -47.27 -12.43
C ALA A 530 16.38 -48.62 -13.08
N LEU A 531 17.03 -48.92 -14.22
CA LEU A 531 16.95 -50.23 -14.87
C LEU A 531 17.76 -51.28 -14.09
N GLY A 532 17.12 -52.37 -13.69
CA GLY A 532 17.78 -53.51 -13.04
C GLY A 532 16.86 -54.72 -12.95
N VAL A 533 17.11 -55.74 -13.79
CA VAL A 533 16.27 -56.95 -13.90
C VAL A 533 16.98 -58.13 -13.25
N THR A 534 16.36 -58.79 -12.26
CA THR A 534 16.27 -60.27 -12.12
C THR A 534 15.33 -60.69 -10.98
N HIS A 535 14.88 -61.95 -10.97
CA HIS A 535 13.96 -62.52 -9.96
C HIS A 535 14.70 -63.12 -8.75
N GLY A 536 14.05 -63.16 -7.58
CA GLY A 536 14.10 -64.35 -6.70
C GLY A 536 14.15 -64.14 -5.17
N LEU A 537 13.21 -64.82 -4.49
CA LEU A 537 13.31 -65.45 -3.15
C LEU A 537 13.54 -64.60 -1.87
N GLU A 538 12.45 -64.46 -1.10
CA GLU A 538 12.25 -64.90 0.30
C GLU A 538 13.13 -64.45 1.51
N THR A 539 12.46 -64.53 2.68
CA THR A 539 12.94 -64.69 4.07
C THR A 539 13.55 -63.53 4.87
N GLU A 540 12.78 -63.13 5.90
CA GLU A 540 13.12 -62.94 7.33
C GLU A 540 14.33 -62.09 7.83
N ARG A 541 13.99 -61.26 8.85
CA ARG A 541 14.73 -60.95 10.11
C ARG A 541 15.85 -59.89 10.22
N CYS A 542 15.57 -58.97 11.16
CA CYS A 542 16.43 -58.50 12.27
C CYS A 542 17.51 -57.41 12.08
N MET A 543 17.56 -56.56 13.12
CA MET A 543 18.56 -55.56 13.54
C MET A 543 18.81 -54.37 12.59
N GLN A 544 18.85 -53.08 12.99
CA GLN A 544 19.09 -52.35 14.26
C GLN A 544 20.57 -51.93 14.46
N MET A 545 20.80 -50.61 14.53
CA MET A 545 22.08 -49.89 14.55
C MET A 545 22.88 -50.01 13.22
N LEU A 546 23.54 -48.98 12.71
CA LEU A 546 23.98 -47.70 13.31
C LEU A 546 23.29 -46.47 12.71
#